data_AF-A0A819C4V2-F1
#
_entry.id   AF-A0A819C4V2-F1
#
_cell.length_a   1.000
_cell.length_b   1.000
_cell.length_c   1.000
_cell.angle_alpha   90.00
_cell.angle_beta   90.00
_cell.angle_gamma   90.00
#
_symmetry.space_group_name_H-M   'P 1'
#
loop_
_entity.id
_entity.type
_entity.pdbx_description
1 polymer ?
#
loop_
_entity_poly.entity_id
_entity_poly.type
_entity_poly.pdbx_seq_one_letter_code
_entity_poly.pdbx_strand_id
1 'polypeptide(L)'
;MTSSADDFSPTTSTCSIRIWDAPGIEDWIKLDVAKHIQTLVDEKNPICLIYCTSPGSYANVEHIKIVIDQCSKLKVFIALVVTNMYASDEADDILENFKIKSIEYEAQGVIMKPTGVDELMLGIMHSLSEEKLLQGCFALMGNGPFWIRAQSRIWKAFNYFKSWFSD
;
A
#
# COMPACT_ATOMS: atom_id res chain seq x y z
N MET A 1 38.10 -28.69 -32.04
CA MET A 1 36.73 -28.15 -31.91
C MET A 1 36.45 -27.98 -30.43
N THR A 2 36.77 -26.81 -29.88
CA THR A 2 36.53 -26.46 -28.47
C THR A 2 35.24 -25.65 -28.41
N SER A 3 34.24 -26.25 -27.78
CA SER A 3 32.93 -25.68 -27.47
C SER A 3 33.09 -24.42 -26.61
N SER A 4 32.68 -23.26 -27.13
CA SER A 4 32.51 -22.04 -26.35
C SER A 4 31.33 -22.26 -25.39
N ALA A 5 31.61 -22.30 -24.10
CA ALA A 5 30.57 -22.23 -23.09
C ALA A 5 29.96 -20.82 -23.16
N ASP A 6 28.68 -20.75 -23.52
CA ASP A 6 27.92 -19.51 -23.52
C ASP A 6 27.86 -18.97 -22.08
N ASP A 7 28.46 -17.80 -21.91
CA ASP A 7 28.53 -17.04 -20.67
C ASP A 7 27.16 -16.41 -20.40
N PHE A 8 26.20 -17.23 -19.95
CA PHE A 8 24.90 -16.79 -19.46
C PHE A 8 25.05 -16.13 -18.08
N SER A 9 25.64 -14.93 -18.09
CA SER A 9 25.54 -13.99 -16.97
C SER A 9 24.08 -13.53 -16.87
N PRO A 10 23.34 -13.86 -15.79
CA PRO A 10 21.98 -13.39 -15.64
C PRO A 10 22.02 -11.87 -15.44
N THR A 11 21.52 -11.12 -16.43
CA THR A 11 21.25 -9.69 -16.27
C THR A 11 20.21 -9.52 -15.17
N THR A 12 20.67 -9.20 -13.96
CA THR A 12 19.83 -8.83 -12.83
C THR A 12 19.21 -7.47 -13.13
N SER A 13 18.00 -7.48 -13.70
CA SER A 13 17.19 -6.29 -13.84
C SER A 13 16.86 -5.76 -12.44
N THR A 14 17.48 -4.65 -12.05
CA THR A 14 17.25 -4.02 -10.75
C THR A 14 15.92 -3.29 -10.77
N CYS A 15 14.97 -3.71 -9.92
CA CYS A 15 13.73 -3.00 -9.70
C CYS A 15 13.95 -1.94 -8.60
N SER A 16 13.63 -0.67 -8.89
CA SER A 16 13.70 0.44 -7.94
C SER A 16 12.29 0.92 -7.61
N ILE A 17 11.87 0.75 -6.36
CA ILE A 17 10.60 1.25 -5.84
C ILE A 17 10.86 2.60 -5.18
N ARG A 18 10.06 3.61 -5.55
CA ARG A 18 10.07 4.94 -4.93
C ARG A 18 8.71 5.21 -4.31
N ILE A 19 8.71 5.67 -3.06
CA ILE A 19 7.51 6.02 -2.30
C ILE A 19 7.64 7.49 -1.92
N TRP A 20 6.58 8.25 -2.15
CA TRP A 20 6.49 9.65 -1.78
C TRP A 20 5.30 9.81 -0.84
N ASP A 21 5.54 10.52 0.25
CA ASP A 21 4.47 10.95 1.15
C ASP A 21 3.96 12.32 0.70
N ALA A 22 2.64 12.49 0.71
CA ALA A 22 1.99 13.74 0.35
C ALA A 22 1.36 14.36 1.60
N PRO A 23 1.32 15.70 1.72
CA PRO A 23 0.60 16.34 2.82
C PRO A 23 -0.84 15.84 2.91
N GLY A 24 -1.31 15.60 4.14
CA GLY A 24 -2.70 15.26 4.39
C GLY A 24 -3.65 16.36 3.91
N ILE A 25 -4.85 15.97 3.49
CA ILE A 25 -5.89 16.92 3.11
C ILE A 25 -6.63 17.36 4.39
N GLU A 26 -6.35 18.57 4.85
CA GLU A 26 -6.92 19.13 6.10
C GLU A 26 -8.24 19.88 5.88
N ASP A 27 -8.41 20.54 4.74
CA ASP A 27 -9.61 21.31 4.38
C ASP A 27 -10.17 20.87 3.04
N TRP A 28 -11.14 19.98 3.11
CA TRP A 28 -11.80 19.38 1.97
C TRP A 28 -12.71 20.33 1.18
N ILE A 29 -13.19 21.42 1.79
CA ILE A 29 -14.14 22.34 1.14
C ILE A 29 -13.41 23.27 0.18
N LYS A 30 -12.16 23.63 0.50
CA LYS A 30 -11.35 24.55 -0.31
C LYS A 30 -10.48 23.82 -1.34
N LEU A 31 -10.33 22.51 -1.21
CA LEU A 31 -9.46 21.72 -2.08
C LEU A 31 -10.23 21.18 -3.29
N ASP A 32 -9.80 21.55 -4.49
CA ASP A 32 -10.15 20.81 -5.70
C ASP A 32 -9.37 19.48 -5.71
N VAL A 33 -10.00 18.44 -5.19
CA VAL A 33 -9.42 17.10 -5.04
C VAL A 33 -8.94 16.53 -6.37
N ALA A 34 -9.72 16.69 -7.44
CA ALA A 34 -9.37 16.16 -8.76
C ALA A 34 -8.09 16.83 -9.29
N LYS A 35 -8.01 18.16 -9.17
CA LYS A 35 -6.81 18.90 -9.56
C LYS A 35 -5.60 18.56 -8.70
N HIS A 36 -5.80 18.37 -7.39
CA HIS A 36 -4.71 17.97 -6.49
C HIS A 36 -4.12 16.61 -6.88
N ILE A 37 -4.98 15.61 -7.13
CA ILE A 37 -4.54 14.28 -7.60
C ILE A 37 -3.85 14.38 -8.96
N GLN A 38 -4.38 15.17 -9.89
CA GLN A 38 -3.73 15.43 -11.18
C GLN A 38 -2.29 15.94 -11.00
N THR A 39 -2.10 16.97 -10.16
CA THR A 39 -0.77 17.54 -9.89
C THR A 39 0.19 16.51 -9.30
N LEU A 40 -0.26 15.72 -8.32
CA LEU A 40 0.57 14.65 -7.73
C LEU A 40 0.99 13.61 -8.78
N VAL A 41 0.06 13.20 -9.64
CA VAL A 41 0.33 12.22 -10.70
C VAL A 41 1.29 12.80 -11.75
N ASP A 42 1.09 14.04 -12.18
CA ASP A 42 1.96 14.69 -13.16
C ASP A 42 3.38 14.89 -12.62
N GLU A 43 3.52 15.24 -11.33
CA GLU A 43 4.82 15.48 -10.69
C GLU A 43 5.61 14.20 -10.41
N LYS A 44 4.94 13.13 -9.98
CA LYS A 44 5.62 11.90 -9.50
C LYS A 44 5.55 10.75 -10.49
N ASN A 45 4.62 10.79 -11.44
CA ASN A 45 4.29 9.70 -12.36
C ASN A 45 4.16 8.33 -11.65
N PRO A 46 3.29 8.23 -10.62
CA PRO A 46 3.19 7.04 -9.80
C PRO A 46 2.46 5.91 -10.53
N ILE A 47 2.88 4.67 -10.26
CA ILE A 47 2.13 3.47 -10.69
C ILE A 47 0.95 3.21 -9.75
N CYS A 48 1.11 3.55 -8.46
CA CYS A 48 0.15 3.34 -7.39
C CYS A 48 0.01 4.60 -6.53
N LEU A 49 -1.22 4.97 -6.22
CA LEU A 49 -1.58 5.96 -5.20
C LEU A 49 -2.18 5.22 -4.01
N ILE A 50 -1.54 5.33 -2.85
CA ILE A 50 -2.06 4.80 -1.58
C ILE A 50 -2.76 5.94 -0.87
N TYR A 51 -4.09 5.87 -0.79
CA TYR A 51 -4.89 6.89 -0.14
C TYR A 51 -5.28 6.41 1.26
N CYS A 52 -4.70 7.04 2.28
CA CYS A 52 -4.96 6.71 3.68
C CYS A 52 -6.10 7.56 4.23
N THR A 53 -7.08 6.92 4.87
CA THR A 53 -8.20 7.57 5.57
C THR A 53 -8.37 6.98 6.95
N SER A 54 -8.76 7.76 7.96
CA SER A 54 -9.24 7.21 9.23
C SER A 54 -10.72 7.52 9.49
N PRO A 55 -11.46 6.62 10.16
CA PRO A 55 -12.80 6.92 10.65
C PRO A 55 -12.77 8.13 11.58
N GLY A 56 -13.77 9.01 11.50
CA GLY A 56 -13.81 10.26 12.27
C GLY A 56 -12.85 11.37 11.81
N SER A 57 -11.86 11.10 10.94
CA SER A 57 -11.01 12.12 10.31
C SER A 57 -11.53 12.59 8.94
N TYR A 58 -12.80 12.34 8.66
CA TYR A 58 -13.54 12.85 7.50
C TYR A 58 -12.95 12.48 6.13
N ALA A 59 -12.83 11.20 5.79
CA ALA A 59 -12.94 10.87 4.38
C ALA A 59 -14.41 10.96 3.95
N ASN A 60 -14.77 12.12 3.42
CA ASN A 60 -16.04 12.29 2.74
C ASN A 60 -16.12 11.28 1.57
N VAL A 61 -17.17 10.46 1.57
CA VAL A 61 -17.40 9.42 0.55
C VAL A 61 -17.42 10.02 -0.86
N GLU A 62 -17.95 11.24 -1.03
CA GLU A 62 -17.94 11.95 -2.31
C GLU A 62 -16.52 12.28 -2.75
N HIS A 63 -15.62 12.64 -1.83
CA HIS A 63 -14.23 12.92 -2.16
C HIS A 63 -13.46 11.66 -2.51
N ILE A 64 -13.67 10.56 -1.79
CA ILE A 64 -13.09 9.27 -2.18
C ILE A 64 -13.52 8.88 -3.60
N LYS A 65 -14.80 9.08 -3.95
CA LYS A 65 -15.27 8.85 -5.33
C LYS A 65 -14.52 9.71 -6.35
N ILE A 66 -14.28 10.99 -6.05
CA ILE A 66 -13.49 11.88 -6.92
C ILE A 66 -12.06 11.36 -7.07
N VAL A 67 -11.40 10.93 -5.98
CA VAL A 67 -10.04 10.39 -6.04
C VAL A 67 -10.00 9.12 -6.91
N ILE A 68 -10.93 8.19 -6.69
CA ILE A 68 -11.03 6.94 -7.46
C ILE A 68 -11.26 7.24 -8.95
N ASP A 69 -12.23 8.10 -9.27
CA ASP A 69 -12.55 8.48 -10.65
C ASP A 69 -11.36 9.14 -11.34
N GLN A 70 -10.62 9.99 -10.63
CA GLN A 70 -9.46 10.68 -11.17
C GLN A 70 -8.29 9.71 -11.40
N CYS A 71 -7.99 8.83 -10.44
CA CYS A 71 -6.97 7.79 -10.63
C CYS A 71 -7.32 6.86 -11.80
N SER A 72 -8.60 6.49 -11.95
CA SER A 72 -9.08 5.69 -13.09
C SER A 72 -8.84 6.39 -14.43
N LYS A 73 -9.20 7.68 -14.55
CA LYS A 73 -8.92 8.50 -15.75
C LYS A 73 -7.44 8.58 -16.07
N LEU A 74 -6.61 8.70 -15.05
CA LEU A 74 -5.15 8.80 -15.16
C LEU A 74 -4.44 7.46 -15.29
N LYS A 75 -5.17 6.34 -15.25
CA LYS A 75 -4.63 4.97 -15.29
C LYS A 75 -3.60 4.71 -14.18
N VAL A 76 -3.81 5.33 -13.03
CA VAL A 76 -3.03 5.10 -11.81
C VAL A 76 -3.78 4.10 -10.95
N PHE A 77 -3.09 3.06 -10.50
CA PHE A 77 -3.69 2.12 -9.54
C PHE A 77 -3.92 2.83 -8.21
N ILE A 78 -5.07 2.61 -7.57
CA ILE A 78 -5.37 3.21 -6.27
C ILE A 78 -5.62 2.12 -5.22
N ALA A 79 -4.94 2.26 -4.08
CA ALA A 79 -5.19 1.46 -2.88
C ALA A 79 -5.79 2.38 -1.80
N LEU A 80 -7.02 2.11 -1.39
CA LEU A 80 -7.67 2.78 -0.26
C LEU A 80 -7.27 2.06 1.02
N VAL A 81 -6.63 2.77 1.95
CA VAL A 81 -6.21 2.24 3.25
C VAL A 81 -7.01 2.93 4.34
N VAL A 82 -7.85 2.17 5.03
CA VAL A 82 -8.56 2.67 6.21
C VAL A 82 -7.67 2.44 7.44
N THR A 83 -7.02 3.49 7.92
CA THR A 83 -6.22 3.47 9.13
C THR A 83 -7.10 3.72 10.36
N ASN A 84 -6.67 3.25 11.53
CA ASN A 84 -7.40 3.45 12.79
C ASN A 84 -8.84 2.88 12.80
N MET A 85 -9.12 1.87 11.97
CA MET A 85 -10.46 1.26 11.81
C MET A 85 -11.05 0.73 13.12
N TYR A 86 -10.22 0.31 14.08
CA TYR A 86 -10.67 -0.22 15.38
C TYR A 86 -10.84 0.82 16.49
N ALA A 87 -10.60 2.11 16.20
CA ALA A 87 -10.83 3.18 17.17
C ALA A 87 -12.25 3.76 17.10
N SER A 88 -13.06 3.34 16.13
CA SER A 88 -14.45 3.80 15.96
C SER A 88 -15.39 2.63 15.74
N ASP A 89 -16.59 2.73 16.30
CA ASP A 89 -17.70 1.80 16.02
C ASP A 89 -18.25 1.93 14.57
N GLU A 90 -17.75 2.90 13.79
CA GLU A 90 -18.19 3.25 12.42
C GLU A 90 -17.45 2.46 11.32
N ALA A 91 -16.58 1.51 11.68
CA ALA A 91 -15.80 0.72 10.73
C ALA A 91 -16.67 -0.04 9.73
N ASP A 92 -17.75 -0.65 10.23
CA ASP A 92 -18.68 -1.45 9.44
C ASP A 92 -19.45 -0.57 8.44
N ASP A 93 -19.82 0.66 8.83
CA ASP A 93 -20.49 1.62 7.94
C ASP A 93 -19.61 2.02 6.76
N ILE A 94 -18.30 2.19 6.97
CA ILE A 94 -17.36 2.49 5.89
C ILE A 94 -17.25 1.29 4.94
N LEU A 95 -17.05 0.08 5.45
CA LEU A 95 -16.94 -1.11 4.62
C LEU A 95 -18.21 -1.37 3.79
N GLU A 96 -19.38 -1.20 4.39
CA GLU A 96 -20.67 -1.34 3.71
C GLU A 96 -20.86 -0.26 2.64
N ASN A 97 -20.57 1.01 2.96
CA ASN A 97 -20.74 2.13 2.03
C ASN A 97 -19.85 2.01 0.79
N PHE A 98 -18.65 1.46 0.93
CA PHE A 98 -17.72 1.25 -0.18
C PHE A 98 -17.86 -0.12 -0.85
N LYS A 99 -18.75 -1.00 -0.35
CA LYS A 99 -18.92 -2.38 -0.82
C LYS A 99 -17.59 -3.12 -0.97
N ILE A 100 -16.64 -2.84 -0.08
CA ILE A 100 -15.31 -3.41 -0.14
C ILE A 100 -15.43 -4.88 0.23
N LYS A 101 -15.12 -5.77 -0.70
CA LYS A 101 -15.00 -7.20 -0.39
C LYS A 101 -13.69 -7.41 0.35
N SER A 102 -13.76 -7.68 1.65
CA SER A 102 -12.61 -8.22 2.38
C SER A 102 -12.24 -9.56 1.74
N ILE A 103 -11.01 -9.68 1.26
CA ILE A 103 -10.52 -10.92 0.65
C ILE A 103 -9.94 -11.79 1.76
N GLU A 104 -10.54 -12.95 2.05
CA GLU A 104 -9.99 -13.88 3.04
C GLU A 104 -8.74 -14.61 2.50
N TYR A 105 -7.79 -14.94 3.38
CA TYR A 105 -6.60 -15.71 3.02
C TYR A 105 -6.33 -16.80 4.06
N GLU A 106 -5.71 -17.89 3.63
CA GLU A 106 -5.35 -19.00 4.51
C GLU A 106 -3.89 -18.87 4.97
N ALA A 107 -3.68 -18.83 6.28
CA ALA A 107 -2.36 -18.85 6.89
C ALA A 107 -2.31 -20.03 7.88
N GLN A 108 -1.36 -20.95 7.66
CA GLN A 108 -1.14 -22.11 8.54
C GLN A 108 -2.41 -22.96 8.79
N GLY A 109 -3.29 -23.11 7.80
CA GLY A 109 -4.53 -23.87 7.93
C GLY A 109 -5.70 -23.10 8.56
N VAL A 110 -5.52 -21.80 8.84
CA VAL A 110 -6.56 -20.94 9.40
C VAL A 110 -6.95 -19.89 8.37
N ILE A 111 -8.25 -19.78 8.09
CA ILE A 111 -8.79 -18.69 7.28
C ILE A 111 -8.78 -17.42 8.12
N MET A 112 -8.02 -16.44 7.67
CA MET A 112 -7.88 -15.14 8.30
C MET A 112 -8.49 -14.07 7.41
N LYS A 113 -9.10 -13.07 8.05
CA LYS A 113 -9.40 -11.79 7.40
C LYS A 113 -8.11 -10.96 7.45
N PRO A 114 -7.63 -10.41 6.32
CA PRO A 114 -6.52 -9.49 6.33
C PRO A 114 -6.86 -8.30 7.21
N THR A 115 -5.89 -7.81 7.97
CA THR A 115 -6.05 -6.59 8.76
C THR A 115 -4.81 -5.71 8.58
N GLY A 116 -5.02 -4.40 8.49
CA GLY A 116 -3.94 -3.43 8.40
C GLY A 116 -3.04 -3.62 7.18
N VAL A 117 -1.73 -3.85 7.40
CA VAL A 117 -0.73 -3.95 6.32
C VAL A 117 -0.95 -5.21 5.48
N ASP A 118 -1.39 -6.32 6.08
CA ASP A 118 -1.61 -7.56 5.33
C ASP A 118 -2.74 -7.40 4.31
N GLU A 119 -3.79 -6.64 4.66
CA GLU A 119 -4.90 -6.31 3.76
C GLU A 119 -4.44 -5.45 2.58
N LEU A 120 -3.64 -4.42 2.86
CA LEU A 120 -3.05 -3.58 1.82
C LEU A 120 -2.18 -4.40 0.88
N MET A 121 -1.31 -5.26 1.41
CA MET A 121 -0.43 -6.09 0.60
C MET A 121 -1.23 -7.08 -0.26
N LEU A 122 -2.22 -7.75 0.32
CA LEU A 122 -3.07 -8.69 -0.41
C LEU A 122 -3.88 -7.98 -1.51
N GLY A 123 -4.44 -6.80 -1.19
CA GLY A 123 -5.16 -5.96 -2.16
C GLY A 123 -4.28 -5.51 -3.32
N ILE A 124 -3.05 -5.07 -3.04
CA ILE A 124 -2.05 -4.77 -4.08
C ILE A 124 -1.80 -6.03 -4.92
N MET A 125 -1.55 -7.18 -4.29
CA MET A 125 -1.22 -8.41 -5.03
C MET A 125 -2.34 -8.85 -5.97
N HIS A 126 -3.60 -8.79 -5.53
CA HIS A 126 -4.76 -9.16 -6.35
C HIS A 126 -5.08 -8.17 -7.48
N SER A 127 -4.65 -6.91 -7.33
CA SER A 127 -4.90 -5.86 -8.32
C SER A 127 -3.89 -5.83 -9.47
N LEU A 128 -2.73 -6.47 -9.29
CA LEU A 128 -1.67 -6.49 -10.28
C LEU A 128 -1.87 -7.66 -11.25
N SER A 129 -1.49 -7.46 -12.52
CA SER A 129 -1.33 -8.60 -13.43
C SER A 129 -0.23 -9.53 -12.90
N GLU A 130 -0.29 -10.81 -13.25
CA GLU A 130 0.67 -11.82 -12.81
C GLU A 130 2.13 -11.40 -13.04
N GLU A 131 2.40 -10.79 -14.19
CA GLU A 131 3.73 -10.23 -14.52
C GLU A 131 4.16 -9.12 -13.57
N LYS A 132 3.28 -8.14 -13.27
CA LYS A 132 3.59 -7.04 -12.36
C LYS A 132 3.70 -7.50 -10.91
N LEU A 133 2.88 -8.47 -10.53
CA LEU A 133 2.94 -9.13 -9.23
C LEU A 133 4.30 -9.80 -9.04
N LEU A 134 4.74 -10.60 -10.02
CA LEU A 134 6.04 -11.27 -10.00
C LEU A 134 7.19 -10.26 -9.90
N GLN A 135 7.14 -9.17 -10.67
CA GLN A 135 8.13 -8.09 -10.59
C GLN A 135 8.17 -7.46 -9.18
N GLY A 136 7.01 -7.20 -8.58
CA GLY A 136 6.90 -6.71 -7.20
C GLY A 136 7.49 -7.69 -6.18
N CYS A 137 7.16 -8.97 -6.31
CA CYS A 137 7.71 -10.03 -5.45
C CYS A 137 9.23 -10.13 -5.57
N PHE A 138 9.79 -10.08 -6.78
CA PHE A 138 11.25 -10.08 -6.98
C PHE A 138 11.91 -8.83 -6.38
N ALA A 139 11.29 -7.66 -6.51
CA ALA A 139 11.79 -6.44 -5.88
C ALA A 139 11.80 -6.53 -4.36
N LEU A 140 10.75 -7.10 -3.75
CA LEU A 140 10.67 -7.32 -2.31
C LEU A 140 11.72 -8.33 -1.83
N MET A 141 11.84 -9.47 -2.51
CA MET A 141 12.82 -10.51 -2.19
C MET A 141 14.27 -10.02 -2.37
N GLY A 142 14.55 -9.28 -3.43
CA GLY A 142 15.88 -8.68 -3.67
C GLY A 142 16.30 -7.68 -2.58
N ASN A 143 15.32 -7.09 -1.90
CA ASN A 143 15.54 -6.20 -0.76
C ASN A 143 15.39 -6.90 0.61
N GLY A 144 15.31 -8.24 0.65
CA GLY A 144 15.15 -9.02 1.89
C GLY A 144 16.08 -8.59 3.04
N PRO A 145 17.39 -8.40 2.83
CA PRO A 145 18.29 -7.93 3.88
C PRO A 145 17.93 -6.55 4.46
N PHE A 146 17.38 -5.64 3.64
CA PHE A 146 16.89 -4.35 4.12
C PHE A 146 15.68 -4.54 5.03
N TRP A 147 14.71 -5.35 4.62
CA TRP A 147 13.49 -5.60 5.41
C TRP A 147 13.78 -6.26 6.75
N ILE A 148 14.69 -7.25 6.79
CA ILE A 148 15.14 -7.88 8.03
C ILE A 148 15.77 -6.85 8.97
N ARG A 149 16.61 -5.94 8.44
CA ARG A 149 17.21 -4.86 9.25
C ARG A 149 16.18 -3.87 9.75
N ALA A 150 15.21 -3.48 8.91
CA ALA A 150 14.13 -2.58 9.28
C ALA A 150 13.27 -3.18 10.40
N GLN A 151 12.86 -4.44 10.26
CA GLN A 151 12.10 -5.17 11.28
C GLN A 151 12.87 -5.25 12.60
N SER A 152 14.16 -5.56 12.56
CA SER A 152 15.01 -5.59 13.77
C SER A 152 15.05 -4.23 14.48
N ARG A 153 15.13 -3.12 13.73
CA ARG A 153 15.12 -1.76 14.31
C ARG A 153 13.78 -1.41 14.94
N ILE A 154 12.67 -1.73 14.26
CA ILE A 154 11.31 -1.53 14.77
C ILE A 154 11.13 -2.32 16.09
N TRP A 155 11.55 -3.59 16.11
CA TRP A 155 11.45 -4.42 17.31
C TRP A 155 12.25 -3.87 18.49
N LYS A 156 13.46 -3.36 18.23
CA LYS A 156 14.27 -2.69 19.27
C LYS A 156 13.58 -1.44 19.81
N ALA A 157 13.04 -0.60 18.93
CA ALA A 157 12.30 0.59 19.33
C ALA A 157 11.05 0.23 20.15
N PHE A 158 10.28 -0.77 19.71
CA PHE A 158 9.11 -1.25 20.44
C PHE A 158 9.44 -1.72 21.85
N ASN A 159 10.48 -2.56 22.02
CA ASN A 159 10.88 -3.03 23.35
C ASN A 159 11.40 -1.90 24.24
N TYR A 160 12.10 -0.92 23.66
CA TYR A 160 12.51 0.28 24.38
C TYR A 160 11.29 1.05 24.92
N PHE A 161 10.30 1.35 24.07
CA PHE A 161 9.08 2.02 24.52
C PHE A 161 8.28 1.19 25.52
N LYS A 162 8.17 -0.12 25.32
CA LYS A 162 7.47 -1.01 26.25
C LYS A 162 8.06 -0.94 27.67
N SER A 163 9.38 -0.79 27.78
CA SER A 163 10.06 -0.66 29.09
C SER A 163 9.66 0.62 29.84
N TRP A 164 9.31 1.70 29.13
CA TRP A 164 8.85 2.95 29.76
C TRP A 164 7.45 2.89 30.34
N PHE A 165 6.61 1.96 29.87
CA PHE A 165 5.24 1.78 30.35
C PHE A 165 5.10 0.61 31.33
N SER A 166 6.22 -0.01 31.72
CA SER A 166 6.26 -1.16 32.64
C SER A 166 6.74 -0.79 34.04
N ASP A 167 6.99 0.50 34.30
CA ASP A 167 7.23 1.11 35.61
C ASP A 167 5.96 1.89 36.07
#